data_AF-A0A3B9MU56-F1
#
_entry.id   AF-A0A3B9MU56-F1
#
_cell.length_a   1.000
_cell.length_b   1.000
_cell.length_c   1.000
_cell.angle_alpha   90.00
_cell.angle_beta   90.00
_cell.angle_gamma   90.00
#
_symmetry.space_group_name_H-M   'P 1'
#
loop_
_entity.id
_entity.type
_entity.pdbx_description
1 polymer ?
#
loop_
_entity_poly.entity_id
_entity_poly.type
_entity_poly.pdbx_seq_one_letter_code
_entity_poly.pdbx_strand_id
1 'polypeptide(L)'
;MTKTAEEKLILLEEFFEKYNAVRRPDLNTTFKEEIGLRDTFELSGEYYRADIVEIDGVEYITIGGTDDEKYANVGVTDDLAIFPISYPDEKIEKEVRFLFGIEPYPETYPEYQ
;
A
#
# COMPACT_ATOMS: atom_id res chain seq x y z
N MET A 1 -3.84 10.46 -19.78
CA MET A 1 -3.77 11.43 -18.67
C MET A 1 -3.16 10.71 -17.49
N THR A 2 -2.27 11.34 -16.74
CA THR A 2 -1.72 10.76 -15.51
C THR A 2 -2.80 10.80 -14.43
N LYS A 3 -2.98 9.68 -13.72
CA LYS A 3 -3.88 9.62 -12.54
C LYS A 3 -3.37 10.57 -11.45
N THR A 4 -4.30 11.14 -10.69
CA THR A 4 -4.04 11.84 -9.43
C THR A 4 -3.53 10.86 -8.36
N ALA A 5 -2.99 11.39 -7.25
CA ALA A 5 -2.55 10.56 -6.13
C ALA A 5 -3.71 9.74 -5.54
N GLU A 6 -4.88 10.35 -5.36
CA GLU A 6 -6.08 9.66 -4.84
C GLU A 6 -6.54 8.53 -5.78
N GLU A 7 -6.56 8.76 -7.10
CA GLU A 7 -6.90 7.71 -8.07
C GLU A 7 -5.90 6.55 -8.06
N LYS A 8 -4.64 6.80 -7.68
CA LYS A 8 -3.62 5.75 -7.50
C LYS A 8 -3.84 4.96 -6.22
N LEU A 9 -4.21 5.62 -5.13
CA LEU A 9 -4.54 4.94 -3.87
C LEU A 9 -5.75 4.02 -4.03
N ILE A 10 -6.81 4.51 -4.68
CA ILE A 10 -8.01 3.70 -4.96
C ILE A 10 -7.63 2.48 -5.82
N LEU A 11 -6.84 2.67 -6.88
CA LEU A 11 -6.36 1.56 -7.71
C LEU A 11 -5.58 0.53 -6.89
N LEU A 12 -4.73 0.98 -5.97
CA LEU A 12 -3.92 0.11 -5.12
C LEU A 12 -4.81 -0.73 -4.18
N GLU A 13 -5.83 -0.13 -3.58
CA GLU A 13 -6.84 -0.85 -2.79
C GLU A 13 -7.62 -1.86 -3.63
N GLU A 14 -8.00 -1.51 -4.87
CA GLU A 14 -8.64 -2.43 -5.80
C GLU A 14 -7.73 -3.63 -6.11
N PHE A 15 -6.41 -3.43 -6.22
CA PHE A 15 -5.45 -4.53 -6.37
C PHE A 15 -5.36 -5.39 -5.11
N PHE A 16 -5.36 -4.79 -3.91
CA PHE A 16 -5.40 -5.55 -2.67
C PHE A 16 -6.60 -6.50 -2.65
N GLU A 17 -7.80 -5.98 -2.93
CA GLU A 17 -9.04 -6.77 -2.97
C GLU A 17 -9.03 -7.82 -4.09
N LYS A 18 -8.57 -7.44 -5.29
CA LYS A 18 -8.39 -8.37 -6.43
C LYS A 18 -7.54 -9.58 -6.07
N TYR A 19 -6.57 -9.39 -5.19
CA TYR A 19 -5.63 -10.43 -4.74
C TYR A 19 -5.98 -11.02 -3.38
N ASN A 20 -7.26 -10.95 -3.00
CA ASN A 20 -7.86 -11.57 -1.82
C ASN A 20 -7.47 -10.95 -0.46
N ALA A 21 -6.84 -9.77 -0.44
CA ALA A 21 -6.71 -9.04 0.81
C ALA A 21 -8.10 -8.52 1.24
N VAL A 22 -8.45 -8.75 2.49
CA VAL A 22 -9.77 -8.43 3.04
C VAL A 22 -9.70 -7.08 3.75
N ARG A 23 -10.57 -6.15 3.35
CA ARG A 23 -10.69 -4.85 4.00
C ARG A 23 -11.10 -5.03 5.48
N ARG A 24 -10.34 -4.43 6.40
CA ARG A 24 -10.53 -4.45 7.85
C ARG A 24 -10.92 -3.06 8.37
N PRO A 25 -12.19 -2.65 8.17
CA PRO A 25 -12.66 -1.31 8.58
C PRO A 25 -12.70 -1.13 10.10
N ASP A 26 -12.59 -2.23 10.86
CA ASP A 26 -12.53 -2.29 12.32
C ASP A 26 -11.14 -1.93 12.89
N LEU A 27 -10.08 -2.04 12.08
CA LEU A 27 -8.73 -1.61 12.44
C LEU A 27 -8.55 -0.11 12.20
N ASN A 28 -7.49 0.46 12.80
CA ASN A 28 -7.08 1.88 12.71
C ASN A 28 -8.11 2.93 13.18
N THR A 29 -9.24 2.49 13.73
CA THR A 29 -10.38 3.30 14.18
C THR A 29 -10.03 4.36 15.24
N THR A 30 -8.98 4.15 16.03
CA THR A 30 -8.58 5.09 17.10
C THR A 30 -8.11 6.44 16.54
N PHE A 31 -7.52 6.44 15.35
CA PHE A 31 -6.92 7.65 14.75
C PHE A 31 -7.44 7.95 13.35
N LYS A 32 -8.23 7.04 12.75
CA LYS A 32 -8.68 7.11 11.35
C LYS A 32 -9.27 8.46 10.95
N GLU A 33 -10.17 9.00 11.76
CA GLU A 33 -10.86 10.26 11.46
C GLU A 33 -10.00 11.49 11.76
N GLU A 34 -9.09 11.40 12.73
CA GLU A 34 -8.26 12.54 13.17
C GLU A 34 -7.09 12.82 12.23
N ILE A 35 -6.53 11.78 11.61
CA ILE A 35 -5.36 11.86 10.72
C ILE A 35 -5.65 11.36 9.30
N GLY A 36 -6.91 11.06 8.98
CA GLY A 36 -7.33 10.70 7.62
C GLY A 36 -6.76 9.38 7.11
N LEU A 37 -6.52 8.40 7.99
CA LEU A 37 -5.94 7.12 7.58
C LEU A 37 -6.88 6.35 6.65
N ARG A 38 -6.28 5.75 5.63
CA ARG A 38 -6.97 4.82 4.71
C ARG A 38 -7.25 3.48 5.37
N ASP A 39 -8.10 2.69 4.75
CA ASP A 39 -8.44 1.35 5.24
C ASP A 39 -7.23 0.43 5.28
N THR A 40 -7.20 -0.43 6.31
CA THR A 40 -6.22 -1.52 6.39
C THR A 40 -6.79 -2.77 5.73
N PHE A 41 -5.95 -3.55 5.09
CA PHE A 41 -6.32 -4.81 4.42
C PHE A 41 -5.52 -5.95 5.03
N GLU A 42 -6.16 -7.09 5.27
CA GLU A 42 -5.51 -8.28 5.82
C GLU A 42 -5.34 -9.33 4.73
N LEU A 43 -4.15 -9.92 4.63
CA LEU A 43 -3.90 -11.09 3.81
C LEU A 43 -2.94 -12.03 4.56
N SER A 44 -3.34 -13.29 4.74
CA SER A 44 -2.47 -14.33 5.33
C SER A 44 -1.86 -13.98 6.70
N GLY A 45 -2.58 -13.19 7.51
CA GLY A 45 -2.12 -12.73 8.83
C GLY A 45 -1.23 -11.47 8.81
N GLU A 46 -1.00 -10.90 7.64
CA GLU A 46 -0.31 -9.61 7.48
C GLU A 46 -1.31 -8.50 7.13
N TYR A 47 -0.97 -7.28 7.53
CA TYR A 47 -1.81 -6.10 7.40
C TYR A 47 -1.13 -5.08 6.49
N TYR A 48 -1.88 -4.57 5.52
CA TYR A 48 -1.38 -3.69 4.47
C TYR A 48 -2.20 -2.41 4.40
N ARG A 49 -1.56 -1.29 4.03
CA ARG A 49 -2.23 0.00 3.82
C ARG A 49 -1.58 0.77 2.68
N ALA A 50 -2.42 1.38 1.86
CA ALA A 50 -2.00 2.37 0.88
C ALA A 50 -1.92 3.76 1.55
N ASP A 51 -0.88 4.53 1.28
CA ASP A 51 -0.76 5.89 1.82
C ASP A 51 -0.06 6.85 0.85
N ILE A 52 -0.10 8.15 1.17
CA ILE A 52 0.70 9.19 0.52
C ILE A 52 1.75 9.69 1.50
N VAL A 53 2.99 9.78 1.02
CA VAL A 53 4.06 10.49 1.72
C VAL A 53 4.56 11.64 0.86
N GLU A 54 4.86 12.77 1.50
CA GLU A 54 5.50 13.91 0.86
C GLU A 54 7.00 13.92 1.21
N ILE A 55 7.85 13.90 0.19
CA ILE A 55 9.31 14.00 0.34
C ILE A 55 9.77 15.20 -0.50
N ASP A 56 10.34 16.20 0.14
CA ASP A 56 10.84 17.43 -0.49
C ASP A 56 9.78 18.14 -1.38
N GLY A 57 8.52 18.16 -0.95
CA GLY A 57 7.41 18.78 -1.70
C GLY A 57 6.89 17.93 -2.87
N VAL A 58 7.32 16.68 -2.99
CA VAL A 58 6.87 15.72 -4.00
C VAL A 58 6.09 14.60 -3.32
N GLU A 59 4.87 14.37 -3.79
CA GLU A 59 4.02 13.28 -3.31
C GLU A 59 4.42 11.94 -3.94
N TYR A 60 4.51 10.92 -3.10
CA TYR A 60 4.73 9.53 -3.45
C TYR A 60 3.59 8.68 -2.88
N ILE A 61 3.28 7.60 -3.56
CA ILE A 61 2.36 6.57 -3.05
C ILE A 61 3.21 5.50 -2.35
N THR A 62 2.73 5.04 -1.20
CA THR A 62 3.37 3.98 -0.42
C THR A 62 2.45 2.79 -0.22
N ILE A 63 3.07 1.62 -0.05
CA ILE A 63 2.45 0.44 0.51
C ILE A 63 3.15 0.18 1.83
N GLY A 64 2.45 0.41 2.94
CA GLY A 64 2.89 0.04 4.27
C GLY A 64 2.39 -1.35 4.64
N GLY A 65 3.12 -2.07 5.48
CA GLY A 65 2.63 -3.30 6.08
C GLY A 65 3.19 -3.64 7.47
N THR A 66 2.56 -4.59 8.14
CA THR A 66 2.96 -5.13 9.46
C THR A 66 2.38 -6.53 9.66
N ASP A 67 3.05 -7.37 10.41
CA ASP A 67 2.57 -8.70 10.83
C ASP A 67 1.89 -8.67 12.23
N ASP A 68 1.93 -7.54 12.94
CA ASP A 68 1.27 -7.36 14.23
C ASP A 68 -0.05 -6.56 14.10
N GLU A 69 -1.17 -7.21 14.40
CA GLU A 69 -2.51 -6.61 14.40
C GLU A 69 -2.60 -5.41 15.36
N LYS A 70 -1.86 -5.40 16.47
CA LYS A 70 -1.87 -4.27 17.41
C LYS A 70 -1.28 -3.03 16.77
N TYR A 71 -0.22 -3.17 15.98
CA TYR A 71 0.38 -2.07 15.23
C TYR A 71 -0.53 -1.62 14.10
N ALA A 72 -1.13 -2.56 13.36
CA ALA A 72 -2.14 -2.25 12.35
C ALA A 72 -3.31 -1.45 12.95
N ASN A 73 -3.76 -1.83 14.15
CA ASN A 73 -4.86 -1.19 14.85
C ASN A 73 -4.58 0.25 15.29
N VAL A 74 -3.31 0.60 15.55
CA VAL A 74 -2.90 1.99 15.84
C VAL A 74 -2.31 2.70 14.62
N GLY A 75 -2.37 2.06 13.44
CA GLY A 75 -1.94 2.62 12.17
C GLY A 75 -0.42 2.68 11.96
N VAL A 76 0.36 1.91 12.71
CA VAL A 76 1.81 1.79 12.57
C VAL A 76 2.13 0.67 11.57
N THR A 77 2.88 1.02 10.53
CA THR A 77 3.30 0.12 9.44
C THR A 77 4.72 0.47 9.03
N ASP A 78 5.47 -0.51 8.54
CA ASP A 78 6.74 -0.29 7.85
C ASP A 78 6.49 -0.02 6.37
N ASP A 79 7.24 0.91 5.76
CA ASP A 79 7.15 1.16 4.32
C ASP A 79 7.76 -0.01 3.54
N LEU A 80 6.91 -0.79 2.86
CA LEU A 80 7.32 -1.94 2.06
C LEU A 80 7.64 -1.55 0.62
N ALA A 81 6.92 -0.54 0.09
CA ALA A 81 7.17 0.01 -1.24
C ALA A 81 6.83 1.50 -1.28
N ILE A 82 7.58 2.24 -2.10
CA ILE A 82 7.34 3.65 -2.41
C ILE A 82 7.52 3.88 -3.90
N PHE A 83 6.61 4.63 -4.51
CA PHE A 83 6.68 4.95 -5.93
C PHE A 83 6.11 6.34 -6.24
N PRO A 84 6.67 7.04 -7.24
CA PRO A 84 6.13 8.33 -7.65
C PRO A 84 4.74 8.16 -8.25
N ILE A 85 3.90 9.20 -8.20
CA ILE A 85 2.55 9.18 -8.81
C ILE A 85 2.59 8.84 -10.31
N SER A 86 3.68 9.18 -11.00
CA SER A 86 3.90 8.86 -12.40
C SER A 86 4.22 7.39 -12.68
N TYR A 87 4.39 6.55 -11.66
CA TYR A 87 4.74 5.14 -11.83
C TYR A 87 3.61 4.39 -12.56
N PRO A 88 3.87 3.56 -13.58
CA PRO A 88 2.81 2.93 -14.37
C PRO A 88 1.92 1.98 -13.55
N ASP A 89 0.62 1.93 -13.87
CA ASP A 89 -0.38 1.11 -13.17
C ASP A 89 0.00 -0.38 -13.17
N GLU A 90 0.47 -0.89 -14.31
CA GLU A 90 0.88 -2.28 -14.48
C GLU A 90 2.13 -2.63 -13.65
N LYS A 91 2.98 -1.63 -13.35
CA LYS A 91 4.12 -1.83 -12.46
C LYS A 91 3.67 -1.83 -11.00
N ILE A 92 2.73 -0.97 -10.62
CA ILE A 92 2.13 -0.98 -9.27
C ILE A 92 1.48 -2.34 -8.99
N GLU A 93 0.67 -2.84 -9.93
CA GLU A 93 0.03 -4.16 -9.79
C GLU A 93 1.06 -5.28 -9.58
N LYS A 94 2.18 -5.20 -10.30
CA LYS A 94 3.29 -6.15 -10.17
C LYS A 94 3.93 -6.08 -8.78
N GLU A 95 4.16 -4.88 -8.24
CA GLU A 95 4.65 -4.73 -6.86
C GLU A 95 3.69 -5.35 -5.83
N VAL A 96 2.38 -5.16 -6.00
CA VAL A 96 1.37 -5.79 -5.12
C VAL A 96 1.49 -7.32 -5.17
N ARG A 97 1.60 -7.91 -6.36
CA ARG A 97 1.77 -9.37 -6.49
C ARG A 97 3.04 -9.88 -5.83
N PHE A 98 4.13 -9.11 -5.88
CA PHE A 98 5.37 -9.45 -5.20
C PHE A 98 5.23 -9.40 -3.68
N LEU A 99 4.68 -8.31 -3.15
CA LEU A 99 4.45 -8.15 -1.71
C LEU A 99 3.53 -9.24 -1.17
N PHE A 100 2.51 -9.63 -1.92
CA PHE A 100 1.56 -10.66 -1.52
C PHE A 100 2.07 -12.09 -1.77
N GLY A 101 3.32 -12.26 -2.22
CA GLY A 101 3.92 -13.57 -2.49
C GLY A 101 3.27 -14.36 -3.63
N ILE A 102 2.50 -13.69 -4.50
CA ILE A 102 1.84 -14.31 -5.67
C ILE A 102 2.86 -14.55 -6.78
N GLU A 103 3.74 -13.58 -7.00
CA GLU A 103 4.89 -13.72 -7.88
C GLU A 103 6.17 -13.74 -7.03
N PRO A 104 7.17 -14.55 -7.39
CA PRO A 104 8.46 -14.53 -6.70
C PRO A 104 9.09 -13.14 -6.87
N TYR A 105 9.60 -12.59 -5.78
CA TYR A 105 10.35 -11.34 -5.83
C TYR A 105 11.54 -11.52 -6.81
N PRO A 106 11.80 -10.56 -7.70
CA PRO A 106 12.84 -10.73 -8.71
C PRO A 106 14.21 -10.94 -8.05
N GLU A 107 14.93 -11.97 -8.48
CA GLU A 107 16.28 -12.29 -7.97
C GLU A 107 17.30 -11.17 -8.24
N THR A 108 16.98 -10.27 -9.17
CA THR A 108 17.78 -9.10 -9.54
C THR A 108 16.90 -7.85 -9.50
N TYR A 109 17.31 -6.84 -8.73
CA TYR A 109 16.67 -5.53 -8.76
C TYR A 109 16.62 -5.03 -10.22
N PRO A 110 15.44 -4.64 -10.75
CA PRO A 110 15.46 -3.74 -11.88
C PRO A 110 16.13 -2.47 -11.37
N GLU A 111 17.29 -2.13 -11.92
CA GLU A 111 17.92 -0.83 -11.68
C GLU A 111 16.83 0.23 -11.89
N TYR A 112 16.50 0.99 -10.85
CA TYR A 112 15.69 2.19 -10.98
C TYR A 112 16.52 3.17 -11.82
N GLN A 113 16.42 3.07 -13.15
CA GLN A 113 16.96 4.02 -14.13
C GLN A 113 15.95 5.13 -14.40
#